data_AF-A0A2V9UVG4-F1
#
_entry.id   AF-A0A2V9UVG4-F1
#
_cell.length_a   1.000
_cell.length_b   1.000
_cell.length_c   1.000
_cell.angle_alpha   90.00
_cell.angle_beta   90.00
_cell.angle_gamma   90.00
#
_symmetry.space_group_name_H-M   'P 1'
#
loop_
_entity.id
_entity.type
_entity.pdbx_description
1 polymer ?
#
loop_
_entity_poly.entity_id
_entity_poly.type
_entity_poly.pdbx_seq_one_letter_code
_entity_poly.pdbx_strand_id
1 'polypeptide(L)'
;MRDTELELELEDLMNVLAESDLESEAAWEAEHDQKIPALRCTTVGKRVGSFVCSPWDLARIIGFLGVPVSPNVLQAAVEAAAGAAVTLATTAAASLDLLNRTNASRVEFCAAFGVAPDFVPAWRATQPGIVNWKDLGELVALRLRDAAKILDGGCIRYFSLGSPAYCAECTEDPSAYFACSSWKGGYTICLGSGFWQKWQAGGLVDTDLTLLHEALHIYFGKTVAHKGRTGNANCYTNFVARANGLTIPQRITRKCPPGSCAPLPATILDDFRIDHVELLPHHTPLVDNIATTVVASWKTRSPIRIVALLGFADSTGAPKNNFDLGEGRAIAARDGIAAAIRRLDPAVAGKVAFIPLTRGADGAIAPNATAAGRAKNRRVEVTLLPS
;
A
#
# COMPACT_ATOMS: atom_id res chain seq x y z
N MET A 1 29.05 -22.58 11.97
CA MET A 1 29.77 -22.03 10.80
C MET A 1 29.01 -22.19 9.49
N ARG A 2 28.11 -23.18 9.31
CA ARG A 2 27.28 -23.30 8.09
C ARG A 2 25.92 -22.56 8.14
N ASP A 3 25.38 -22.26 9.33
CA ASP A 3 24.06 -21.62 9.46
C ASP A 3 24.08 -20.08 9.29
N THR A 4 25.13 -19.40 9.76
CA THR A 4 25.23 -17.92 9.69
C THR A 4 25.49 -17.36 8.30
N GLU A 5 26.08 -18.16 7.40
CA GLU A 5 26.34 -17.80 6.00
C GLU A 5 25.06 -17.95 5.17
N LEU A 6 24.29 -19.01 5.43
CA LEU A 6 22.97 -19.24 4.87
C LEU A 6 21.94 -18.18 5.30
N GLU A 7 21.98 -17.71 6.55
CA GLU A 7 21.08 -16.65 7.05
C GLU A 7 21.39 -15.27 6.45
N LEU A 8 22.67 -14.95 6.22
CA LEU A 8 23.10 -13.73 5.54
C LEU A 8 22.75 -13.76 4.05
N GLU A 9 22.94 -14.91 3.38
CA GLU A 9 22.52 -15.10 1.99
C GLU A 9 21.00 -15.01 1.85
N LEU A 10 20.23 -15.53 2.81
CA LEU A 10 18.76 -15.49 2.80
C LEU A 10 18.22 -14.07 3.02
N GLU A 11 18.86 -13.26 3.89
CA GLU A 11 18.49 -11.87 4.13
C GLU A 11 18.82 -10.95 2.93
N ASP A 12 19.97 -11.14 2.29
CA ASP A 12 20.31 -10.45 1.03
C ASP A 12 19.38 -10.90 -0.11
N LEU A 13 19.03 -12.20 -0.17
CA LEU A 13 18.03 -12.70 -1.10
C LEU A 13 16.70 -12.00 -0.89
N MET A 14 16.20 -11.89 0.34
CA MET A 14 14.88 -11.31 0.63
C MET A 14 14.79 -9.82 0.32
N ASN A 15 15.86 -9.05 0.51
CA ASN A 15 15.90 -7.62 0.15
C ASN A 15 15.98 -7.41 -1.37
N VAL A 16 16.82 -8.20 -2.05
CA VAL A 16 16.85 -8.26 -3.51
C VAL A 16 15.47 -8.65 -4.03
N LEU A 17 14.79 -9.60 -3.39
CA LEU A 17 13.47 -10.07 -3.80
C LEU A 17 12.37 -8.99 -3.66
N ALA A 18 12.38 -8.12 -2.65
CA ALA A 18 11.35 -7.08 -2.51
C ALA A 18 11.51 -5.92 -3.52
N GLU A 19 12.74 -5.48 -3.77
CA GLU A 19 13.02 -4.48 -4.81
C GLU A 19 12.87 -5.08 -6.21
N SER A 20 13.33 -6.32 -6.41
CA SER A 20 13.10 -7.13 -7.61
C SER A 20 11.60 -7.39 -7.83
N ASP A 21 10.81 -7.55 -6.77
CA ASP A 21 9.37 -7.71 -6.88
C ASP A 21 8.75 -6.44 -7.45
N LEU A 22 9.05 -5.26 -6.89
CA LEU A 22 8.57 -3.98 -7.44
C LEU A 22 9.11 -3.69 -8.85
N GLU A 23 10.36 -4.06 -9.14
CA GLU A 23 10.95 -3.96 -10.48
C GLU A 23 10.25 -4.91 -11.48
N SER A 24 9.95 -6.13 -11.06
CA SER A 24 9.18 -7.10 -11.85
C SER A 24 7.73 -6.68 -12.06
N GLU A 25 7.11 -6.05 -11.04
CA GLU A 25 5.79 -5.43 -11.16
C GLU A 25 5.83 -4.27 -12.16
N ALA A 26 6.87 -3.44 -12.13
CA ALA A 26 7.03 -2.31 -13.04
C ALA A 26 7.30 -2.73 -14.49
N ALA A 27 8.14 -3.75 -14.69
CA ALA A 27 8.35 -4.36 -16.00
C ALA A 27 7.04 -4.96 -16.53
N TRP A 28 6.26 -5.61 -15.65
CA TRP A 28 4.93 -6.09 -16.01
C TRP A 28 3.98 -4.94 -16.37
N GLU A 29 3.95 -3.82 -15.63
CA GLU A 29 3.09 -2.67 -15.97
C GLU A 29 3.43 -2.09 -17.36
N ALA A 30 4.73 -1.91 -17.65
CA ALA A 30 5.19 -1.42 -18.94
C ALA A 30 4.81 -2.35 -20.09
N GLU A 31 4.78 -3.67 -19.84
CA GLU A 31 4.30 -4.68 -20.78
C GLU A 31 2.76 -4.74 -20.83
N HIS A 32 2.07 -4.57 -19.70
CA HIS A 32 0.62 -4.64 -19.55
C HIS A 32 -0.06 -3.53 -20.34
N ASP A 33 0.44 -2.29 -20.24
CA ASP A 33 0.03 -1.13 -21.04
C ASP A 33 0.13 -1.38 -22.55
N GLN A 34 1.03 -2.28 -22.96
CA GLN A 34 1.27 -2.64 -24.37
C GLN A 34 0.51 -3.90 -24.81
N LYS A 35 0.16 -4.82 -23.90
CA LYS A 35 -0.27 -6.19 -24.24
C LYS A 35 -1.67 -6.59 -23.80
N ILE A 36 -2.35 -5.89 -22.89
CA ILE A 36 -3.77 -6.18 -22.69
C ILE A 36 -4.56 -5.40 -23.72
N PRO A 37 -5.14 -6.09 -24.72
CA PRO A 37 -6.01 -5.38 -25.61
C PRO A 37 -7.24 -4.98 -24.80
N ALA A 38 -7.55 -3.69 -24.79
CA ALA A 38 -8.85 -3.11 -24.45
C ALA A 38 -10.02 -3.66 -25.33
N LEU A 39 -9.89 -4.84 -25.93
CA LEU A 39 -10.74 -5.41 -26.99
C LEU A 39 -11.89 -6.31 -26.48
N ARG A 40 -12.24 -6.32 -25.19
CA ARG A 40 -13.45 -7.04 -24.73
C ARG A 40 -14.38 -6.30 -23.76
N CYS A 41 -13.91 -5.27 -23.07
CA CYS A 41 -14.78 -4.43 -22.24
C CYS A 41 -15.49 -3.42 -23.15
N THR A 42 -16.81 -3.57 -23.29
CA THR A 42 -17.65 -2.63 -24.04
C THR A 42 -17.76 -1.28 -23.31
N THR A 43 -18.39 -0.30 -23.96
CA THR A 43 -18.69 1.04 -23.39
C THR A 43 -19.08 0.99 -21.91
N VAL A 44 -18.37 1.80 -21.12
CA VAL A 44 -18.59 2.14 -19.69
C VAL A 44 -20.10 2.20 -19.36
N GLY A 45 -20.51 1.58 -18.26
CA GLY A 45 -21.92 1.53 -17.82
C GLY A 45 -22.72 0.31 -18.30
N LYS A 46 -22.06 -0.74 -18.81
CA LYS A 46 -22.67 -2.04 -19.16
C LYS A 46 -22.28 -3.13 -18.14
N ARG A 47 -22.40 -2.85 -16.84
CA ARG A 47 -22.05 -3.82 -15.79
C ARG A 47 -22.83 -5.15 -15.99
N VAL A 48 -22.19 -6.24 -15.55
CA VAL A 48 -22.70 -7.62 -15.63
C VAL A 48 -23.29 -7.99 -17.01
N GLY A 49 -22.50 -7.78 -18.06
CA GLY A 49 -22.86 -8.15 -19.44
C GLY A 49 -23.04 -9.66 -19.67
N SER A 50 -22.55 -10.51 -18.77
CA SER A 50 -22.74 -11.96 -18.82
C SER A 50 -22.86 -12.54 -17.40
N PHE A 51 -23.99 -13.18 -17.11
CA PHE A 51 -24.24 -13.88 -15.85
C PHE A 51 -24.80 -15.27 -16.13
N VAL A 52 -24.14 -16.30 -15.61
CA VAL A 52 -24.50 -17.70 -15.81
C VAL A 52 -24.92 -18.32 -14.48
N CYS A 53 -26.16 -18.78 -14.42
CA CYS A 53 -26.71 -19.50 -13.29
C CYS A 53 -27.46 -20.72 -13.81
N SER A 54 -26.84 -21.90 -13.71
CA SER A 54 -27.50 -23.13 -14.12
C SER A 54 -28.61 -23.50 -13.11
N PRO A 55 -29.60 -24.34 -13.50
CA PRO A 55 -30.59 -24.83 -12.55
C PRO A 55 -29.98 -25.54 -11.34
N TRP A 56 -28.83 -26.21 -11.52
CA TRP A 56 -28.09 -26.85 -10.44
C TRP A 56 -27.46 -25.84 -9.47
N ASP A 57 -26.84 -24.79 -10.00
CA ASP A 57 -26.27 -23.71 -9.17
C ASP A 57 -27.37 -22.99 -8.40
N LEU A 58 -28.49 -22.68 -9.07
CA LEU A 58 -29.63 -22.03 -8.46
C LEU A 58 -30.19 -22.85 -7.29
N ALA A 59 -30.34 -24.17 -7.47
CA ALA A 59 -30.80 -25.07 -6.40
C ALA A 59 -29.84 -25.07 -5.20
N ARG A 60 -28.52 -25.08 -5.43
CA ARG A 60 -27.52 -24.99 -4.36
C ARG A 60 -27.57 -23.64 -3.64
N ILE A 61 -27.70 -22.54 -4.38
CA ILE A 61 -27.82 -21.19 -3.81
C ILE A 61 -29.08 -21.09 -2.94
N ILE A 62 -30.24 -21.57 -3.43
CA ILE A 62 -31.47 -21.65 -2.62
C ILE A 62 -31.22 -22.45 -1.34
N GLY A 63 -30.48 -23.57 -1.43
CA GLY A 63 -30.08 -24.35 -0.26
C GLY A 63 -29.23 -23.56 0.74
N PHE A 64 -28.27 -22.74 0.28
CA PHE A 64 -27.44 -21.91 1.16
C PHE A 64 -28.22 -20.76 1.81
N LEU A 65 -29.19 -20.19 1.09
CA LEU A 65 -29.97 -19.03 1.54
C LEU A 65 -31.21 -19.42 2.35
N GLY A 66 -31.68 -20.66 2.22
CA GLY A 66 -32.90 -21.14 2.85
C GLY A 66 -34.18 -20.46 2.34
N VAL A 67 -34.10 -19.66 1.27
CA VAL A 67 -35.23 -18.93 0.68
C VAL A 67 -35.23 -19.07 -0.85
N PRO A 68 -36.41 -19.06 -1.49
CA PRO A 68 -36.50 -19.01 -2.94
C PRO A 68 -35.87 -17.72 -3.49
N VAL A 69 -35.11 -17.84 -4.57
CA VAL A 69 -34.52 -16.72 -5.31
C VAL A 69 -34.53 -17.05 -6.80
N SER A 70 -34.52 -16.04 -7.67
CA SER A 70 -34.45 -16.22 -9.12
C SER A 70 -33.10 -15.75 -9.69
N PRO A 71 -32.65 -16.29 -10.84
CA PRO A 71 -31.42 -15.85 -11.49
C PRO A 71 -31.37 -14.33 -11.76
N ASN A 72 -32.50 -13.71 -12.10
CA ASN A 72 -32.58 -12.26 -12.35
C ASN A 72 -32.29 -11.45 -11.08
N VAL A 73 -32.76 -11.90 -9.92
CA VAL A 73 -32.48 -11.25 -8.64
C VAL A 73 -31.01 -11.41 -8.27
N LEU A 74 -30.42 -12.59 -8.52
CA LEU A 74 -29.00 -12.83 -8.30
C LEU A 74 -28.13 -11.96 -9.23
N GLN A 75 -28.49 -11.84 -10.51
CA GLN A 75 -27.80 -10.96 -11.45
C GLN A 75 -27.87 -9.50 -11.01
N ALA A 76 -29.06 -9.02 -10.61
CA ALA A 76 -29.25 -7.65 -10.11
C ALA A 76 -28.44 -7.37 -8.83
N ALA A 77 -28.25 -8.37 -7.97
CA ALA A 77 -27.40 -8.25 -6.79
C ALA A 77 -25.92 -8.05 -7.17
N VAL A 78 -25.43 -8.80 -8.15
CA VAL A 78 -24.05 -8.65 -8.66
C VAL A 78 -23.88 -7.30 -9.35
N GLU A 79 -24.87 -6.86 -10.12
CA GLU A 79 -24.90 -5.55 -10.78
C GLU A 79 -24.77 -4.41 -9.76
N ALA A 80 -25.58 -4.45 -8.70
CA ALA A 80 -25.55 -3.47 -7.62
C ALA A 80 -24.19 -3.46 -6.91
N ALA A 81 -23.67 -4.64 -6.56
CA ALA A 81 -22.37 -4.76 -5.89
C ALA A 81 -21.21 -4.26 -6.80
N ALA A 82 -21.27 -4.54 -8.10
CA ALA A 82 -20.27 -4.07 -9.05
C ALA A 82 -20.30 -2.54 -9.18
N GLY A 83 -21.49 -1.92 -9.23
CA GLY A 83 -21.64 -0.47 -9.28
C GLY A 83 -21.15 0.22 -8.00
N ALA A 84 -21.44 -0.35 -6.84
CA ALA A 84 -20.90 0.11 -5.56
C ALA A 84 -19.37 -0.01 -5.51
N ALA A 85 -18.82 -1.15 -5.92
CA ALA A 85 -17.38 -1.39 -5.99
C ALA A 85 -16.65 -0.37 -6.90
N VAL A 86 -17.21 -0.08 -8.08
CA VAL A 86 -16.72 0.96 -9.00
C VAL A 86 -16.68 2.33 -8.32
N THR A 87 -17.77 2.69 -7.62
CA THR A 87 -17.87 3.97 -6.90
C THR A 87 -16.82 4.09 -5.80
N LEU A 88 -16.68 3.05 -4.97
CA LEU A 88 -15.72 3.00 -3.87
C LEU A 88 -14.27 3.08 -4.37
N ALA A 89 -13.93 2.30 -5.41
CA ALA A 89 -12.61 2.29 -6.01
C ALA A 89 -12.24 3.64 -6.65
N THR A 90 -13.19 4.27 -7.36
CA THR A 90 -12.98 5.58 -8.00
C THR A 90 -12.76 6.67 -6.97
N THR A 91 -13.54 6.69 -5.89
CA THR A 91 -13.36 7.62 -4.77
C THR A 91 -12.00 7.45 -4.09
N ALA A 92 -11.61 6.20 -3.81
CA ALA A 92 -10.32 5.90 -3.21
C ALA A 92 -9.15 6.31 -4.12
N ALA A 93 -9.23 6.03 -5.42
CA ALA A 93 -8.22 6.44 -6.40
C ALA A 93 -8.10 7.98 -6.48
N ALA A 94 -9.22 8.71 -6.50
CA ALA A 94 -9.24 10.16 -6.53
C ALA A 94 -8.57 10.79 -5.29
N SER A 95 -8.66 10.14 -4.13
CA SER A 95 -8.00 10.58 -2.88
C SER A 95 -6.46 10.47 -2.93
N LEU A 96 -5.92 9.77 -3.93
CA LEU A 96 -4.49 9.59 -4.18
C LEU A 96 -3.96 10.47 -5.31
N ASP A 97 -4.81 11.28 -5.96
CA ASP A 97 -4.33 12.27 -6.93
C ASP A 97 -3.46 13.31 -6.23
N LEU A 98 -2.30 13.63 -6.83
CA LEU A 98 -1.28 14.49 -6.21
C LEU A 98 -1.83 15.82 -5.69
N LEU A 99 -2.79 16.42 -6.40
CA LEU A 99 -3.42 17.69 -6.03
C LEU A 99 -4.51 17.54 -4.95
N ASN A 100 -5.03 16.33 -4.74
CA ASN A 100 -6.16 16.03 -3.85
C ASN A 100 -5.74 15.28 -2.58
N ARG A 101 -4.48 14.83 -2.46
CA ARG A 101 -3.99 14.10 -1.30
C ARG A 101 -4.07 14.95 -0.04
N THR A 102 -4.75 14.42 0.97
CA THR A 102 -4.86 15.03 2.31
C THR A 102 -4.02 14.24 3.30
N ASN A 103 -3.79 14.80 4.50
CA ASN A 103 -3.19 14.04 5.60
C ASN A 103 -4.02 12.79 5.95
N ALA A 104 -5.35 12.87 5.86
CA ALA A 104 -6.21 11.73 6.08
C ALA A 104 -5.99 10.63 5.02
N SER A 105 -5.95 10.97 3.72
CA SER A 105 -5.71 9.95 2.68
C SER A 105 -4.31 9.35 2.77
N ARG A 106 -3.31 10.12 3.21
CA ARG A 106 -1.95 9.63 3.51
C ARG A 106 -1.95 8.61 4.65
N VAL A 107 -2.66 8.89 5.75
CA VAL A 107 -2.80 7.97 6.89
C VAL A 107 -3.52 6.68 6.49
N GLU A 108 -4.59 6.77 5.72
CA GLU A 108 -5.33 5.57 5.29
C GLU A 108 -4.57 4.73 4.27
N PHE A 109 -3.90 5.38 3.31
CA PHE A 109 -3.00 4.69 2.38
C PHE A 109 -1.92 3.94 3.13
N CYS A 110 -1.30 4.63 4.07
CA CYS A 110 -0.29 4.09 4.94
C CYS A 110 -0.79 2.85 5.72
N ALA A 111 -1.96 2.95 6.35
CA ALA A 111 -2.53 1.85 7.12
C ALA A 111 -2.83 0.59 6.26
N ALA A 112 -2.90 0.72 4.94
CA ALA A 112 -3.06 -0.39 4.01
C ALA A 112 -1.74 -0.86 3.36
N PHE A 113 -0.86 0.07 2.99
CA PHE A 113 0.33 -0.22 2.18
C PHE A 113 1.66 -0.14 2.93
N GLY A 114 1.66 0.29 4.20
CA GLY A 114 2.85 0.29 5.06
C GLY A 114 3.86 1.40 4.76
N VAL A 115 3.65 2.20 3.72
CA VAL A 115 4.46 3.38 3.37
C VAL A 115 3.57 4.56 3.01
N ALA A 116 4.15 5.76 3.00
CA ALA A 116 3.46 6.95 2.50
C ALA A 116 3.20 6.82 0.98
N PRO A 117 2.11 7.42 0.45
CA PRO A 117 1.81 7.36 -0.98
C PRO A 117 2.88 8.03 -1.86
N ASP A 118 3.69 8.94 -1.32
CA ASP A 118 4.78 9.62 -2.04
C ASP A 118 6.07 8.79 -2.11
N PHE A 119 6.05 7.58 -1.55
CA PHE A 119 7.19 6.68 -1.63
C PHE A 119 7.52 6.38 -3.09
N VAL A 120 8.80 6.54 -3.43
CA VAL A 120 9.37 6.23 -4.74
C VAL A 120 10.48 5.20 -4.54
N PRO A 121 10.39 3.99 -5.14
CA PRO A 121 11.47 3.01 -5.07
C PRO A 121 12.78 3.54 -5.66
N ALA A 122 13.93 3.17 -5.09
CA ALA A 122 15.24 3.68 -5.49
C ALA A 122 15.59 3.36 -6.96
N TRP A 123 15.29 2.14 -7.43
CA TRP A 123 15.52 1.75 -8.84
C TRP A 123 14.71 2.60 -9.83
N ARG A 124 13.53 3.10 -9.42
CA ARG A 124 12.69 3.95 -10.28
C ARG A 124 13.24 5.35 -10.40
N ALA A 125 13.94 5.85 -9.38
CA ALA A 125 14.66 7.11 -9.45
C ALA A 125 15.85 7.06 -10.43
N THR A 126 16.40 5.87 -10.69
CA THR A 126 17.53 5.67 -11.61
C THR A 126 17.12 5.28 -13.04
N GLN A 127 15.83 4.99 -13.28
CA GLN A 127 15.29 4.63 -14.60
C GLN A 127 14.03 5.45 -14.99
N PRO A 128 14.13 6.79 -15.08
CA PRO A 128 13.00 7.63 -15.50
C PRO A 128 12.61 7.32 -16.95
N GLY A 129 11.33 6.96 -17.17
CA GLY A 129 10.76 6.73 -18.51
C GLY A 129 10.34 5.28 -18.82
N ILE A 130 10.64 4.32 -17.95
CA ILE A 130 10.19 2.92 -18.11
C ILE A 130 8.77 2.72 -17.56
N VAL A 131 8.42 3.42 -16.48
CA VAL A 131 7.11 3.35 -15.80
C VAL A 131 6.47 4.73 -15.72
N ASN A 132 5.17 4.80 -16.03
CA ASN A 132 4.42 6.06 -16.18
C ASN A 132 3.86 6.66 -14.88
N TRP A 133 4.06 6.01 -13.72
CA TRP A 133 3.60 6.51 -12.42
C TRP A 133 4.71 7.25 -11.64
N LYS A 134 4.33 8.25 -10.84
CA LYS A 134 5.17 9.22 -10.13
C LYS A 134 5.60 8.77 -8.75
N ASP A 135 4.77 7.98 -8.09
CA ASP A 135 4.97 7.43 -6.76
C ASP A 135 4.02 6.25 -6.54
N LEU A 136 4.13 5.60 -5.38
CA LEU A 136 3.32 4.44 -5.07
C LEU A 136 1.82 4.74 -5.00
N GLY A 137 1.44 5.95 -4.58
CA GLY A 137 0.05 6.39 -4.58
C GLY A 137 -0.54 6.48 -5.99
N GLU A 138 0.20 7.00 -6.97
CA GLU A 138 -0.26 7.05 -8.36
C GLU A 138 -0.34 5.64 -8.98
N LEU A 139 0.60 4.74 -8.66
CA LEU A 139 0.52 3.33 -9.06
C LEU A 139 -0.78 2.68 -8.54
N VAL A 140 -1.06 2.79 -7.25
CA VAL A 140 -2.27 2.22 -6.65
C VAL A 140 -3.54 2.86 -7.24
N ALA A 141 -3.53 4.17 -7.49
CA ALA A 141 -4.66 4.86 -8.11
C ALA A 141 -4.95 4.36 -9.54
N LEU A 142 -3.91 4.14 -10.35
CA LEU A 142 -4.05 3.57 -11.70
C LEU A 142 -4.69 2.19 -11.65
N ARG A 143 -4.16 1.30 -10.81
CA ARG A 143 -4.65 -0.07 -10.62
C ARG A 143 -6.11 -0.11 -10.17
N LEU A 144 -6.49 0.77 -9.23
CA LEU A 144 -7.89 0.91 -8.79
C LEU A 144 -8.81 1.38 -9.91
N ARG A 145 -8.37 2.35 -10.74
CA ARG A 145 -9.14 2.84 -11.89
C ARG A 145 -9.32 1.74 -12.93
N ASP A 146 -8.29 0.96 -13.21
CA ASP A 146 -8.39 -0.12 -14.19
C ASP A 146 -9.26 -1.27 -13.68
N ALA A 147 -9.12 -1.67 -12.42
CA ALA A 147 -10.06 -2.61 -11.80
C ALA A 147 -11.52 -2.10 -11.86
N ALA A 148 -11.76 -0.80 -11.65
CA ALA A 148 -13.07 -0.19 -11.80
C ALA A 148 -13.58 -0.25 -13.26
N LYS A 149 -12.74 0.04 -14.26
CA LYS A 149 -13.10 -0.11 -15.69
C LYS A 149 -13.47 -1.56 -16.03
N ILE A 150 -12.76 -2.53 -15.46
CA ILE A 150 -13.02 -3.96 -15.65
C ILE A 150 -14.41 -4.33 -15.12
N LEU A 151 -14.76 -3.87 -13.92
CA LEU A 151 -16.10 -4.06 -13.33
C LEU A 151 -17.21 -3.34 -14.13
N ASP A 152 -16.92 -2.15 -14.65
CA ASP A 152 -17.91 -1.28 -15.31
C ASP A 152 -18.12 -1.57 -16.81
N GLY A 153 -17.19 -2.29 -17.44
CA GLY A 153 -17.14 -2.49 -18.89
C GLY A 153 -17.94 -3.69 -19.43
N GLY A 154 -18.56 -4.49 -18.56
CA GLY A 154 -19.39 -5.63 -18.96
C GLY A 154 -18.64 -6.83 -19.55
N CYS A 155 -17.31 -6.83 -19.48
CA CYS A 155 -16.46 -7.90 -20.00
C CYS A 155 -16.36 -9.11 -19.08
N ILE A 156 -16.72 -8.96 -17.80
CA ILE A 156 -16.65 -10.06 -16.85
C ILE A 156 -17.80 -11.03 -17.11
N ARG A 157 -17.45 -12.30 -17.27
CA ARG A 157 -18.38 -13.42 -17.19
C ARG A 157 -18.52 -13.84 -15.74
N TYR A 158 -19.70 -13.59 -15.18
CA TYR A 158 -20.03 -14.00 -13.83
C TYR A 158 -20.67 -15.39 -13.84
N PHE A 159 -20.19 -16.27 -12.97
CA PHE A 159 -20.84 -17.53 -12.66
C PHE A 159 -21.43 -17.44 -11.25
N SER A 160 -22.72 -17.72 -11.14
CA SER A 160 -23.46 -17.63 -9.89
C SER A 160 -22.92 -18.55 -8.80
N LEU A 161 -22.25 -19.63 -9.18
CA LEU A 161 -21.54 -20.51 -8.26
C LEU A 161 -20.27 -21.00 -8.93
N GLY A 162 -19.18 -21.07 -8.17
CA GLY A 162 -17.91 -21.47 -8.73
C GLY A 162 -17.79 -22.96 -9.02
N SER A 163 -16.88 -23.28 -9.92
CA SER A 163 -16.58 -24.65 -10.31
C SER A 163 -15.23 -24.66 -11.00
N PRO A 164 -14.39 -25.69 -10.81
CA PRO A 164 -13.16 -25.87 -11.57
C PRO A 164 -13.38 -25.88 -13.09
N ALA A 165 -14.59 -26.18 -13.56
CA ALA A 165 -14.95 -26.14 -14.98
C ALA A 165 -15.04 -24.71 -15.54
N TYR A 166 -15.33 -23.72 -14.70
CA TYR A 166 -15.54 -22.32 -15.10
C TYR A 166 -14.40 -21.41 -14.65
N CYS A 167 -13.84 -21.70 -13.47
CA CYS A 167 -12.67 -21.06 -12.92
C CYS A 167 -11.72 -22.15 -12.41
N ALA A 168 -10.77 -22.54 -13.25
CA ALA A 168 -9.86 -23.67 -12.99
C ALA A 168 -8.98 -23.48 -11.74
N GLU A 169 -8.78 -22.22 -11.35
CA GLU A 169 -8.00 -21.82 -10.19
C GLU A 169 -8.77 -21.95 -8.86
N CYS A 170 -10.10 -22.09 -8.94
CA CYS A 170 -10.97 -22.22 -7.78
C CYS A 170 -11.17 -23.72 -7.48
N THR A 171 -10.19 -24.32 -6.80
CA THR A 171 -10.16 -25.76 -6.51
C THR A 171 -10.98 -26.16 -5.27
N GLU A 172 -11.32 -25.21 -4.41
CA GLU A 172 -12.17 -25.42 -3.24
C GLU A 172 -13.67 -25.52 -3.62
N ASP A 173 -14.47 -26.18 -2.77
CA ASP A 173 -15.93 -26.16 -2.96
C ASP A 173 -16.48 -24.73 -2.76
N PRO A 174 -17.44 -24.27 -3.57
CA PRO A 174 -18.03 -22.93 -3.46
C PRO A 174 -18.64 -22.59 -2.10
N SER A 175 -18.89 -23.57 -1.23
CA SER A 175 -19.28 -23.32 0.16
C SER A 175 -18.16 -22.70 1.02
N ALA A 176 -16.90 -22.81 0.60
CA ALA A 176 -15.75 -22.38 1.39
C ALA A 176 -15.32 -20.92 1.18
N TYR A 177 -15.78 -20.27 0.11
CA TYR A 177 -15.32 -18.93 -0.26
C TYR A 177 -16.43 -17.95 -0.64
N PHE A 178 -16.03 -16.68 -0.82
CA PHE A 178 -16.90 -15.58 -1.23
C PHE A 178 -16.98 -15.46 -2.74
N ALA A 179 -15.82 -15.37 -3.38
CA ALA A 179 -15.68 -15.45 -4.82
C ALA A 179 -14.26 -15.93 -5.13
N CYS A 180 -14.03 -16.20 -6.40
CA CYS A 180 -12.73 -16.51 -6.96
C CYS A 180 -12.74 -16.14 -8.45
N SER A 181 -11.61 -15.72 -8.99
CA SER A 181 -11.48 -15.26 -10.38
C SER A 181 -10.48 -16.12 -11.15
N SER A 182 -10.67 -16.19 -12.47
CA SER A 182 -9.70 -16.88 -13.33
C SER A 182 -8.72 -15.89 -13.94
N TRP A 183 -7.47 -15.93 -13.49
CA TRP A 183 -6.40 -15.04 -13.96
C TRP A 183 -5.59 -15.61 -15.15
N LYS A 184 -5.96 -16.79 -15.69
CA LYS A 184 -5.16 -17.50 -16.72
C LYS A 184 -5.71 -17.46 -18.14
N GLY A 185 -6.83 -16.78 -18.43
CA GLY A 185 -7.35 -16.74 -19.79
C GLY A 185 -8.67 -15.99 -20.05
N GLY A 186 -9.17 -15.19 -19.09
CA GLY A 186 -10.38 -14.41 -19.33
C GLY A 186 -10.82 -13.55 -18.14
N TYR A 187 -11.78 -12.68 -18.40
CA TYR A 187 -12.44 -11.88 -17.38
C TYR A 187 -13.57 -12.74 -16.78
N THR A 188 -13.27 -13.54 -15.76
CA THR A 188 -14.24 -14.44 -15.15
C THR A 188 -14.24 -14.30 -13.64
N ILE A 189 -15.42 -14.18 -13.05
CA ILE A 189 -15.63 -14.24 -11.59
C ILE A 189 -16.64 -15.34 -11.28
N CYS A 190 -16.23 -16.26 -10.42
CA CYS A 190 -17.03 -17.35 -9.88
C CYS A 190 -17.43 -17.00 -8.44
N LEU A 191 -18.74 -16.91 -8.16
CA LEU A 191 -19.24 -16.56 -6.84
C LEU A 191 -19.33 -17.80 -5.93
N GLY A 192 -19.24 -17.58 -4.63
CA GLY A 192 -19.35 -18.61 -3.60
C GLY A 192 -20.49 -18.33 -2.64
N SER A 193 -20.75 -19.29 -1.74
CA SER A 193 -21.84 -19.19 -0.77
C SER A 193 -21.69 -17.99 0.16
N GLY A 194 -20.45 -17.63 0.53
CA GLY A 194 -20.19 -16.50 1.44
C GLY A 194 -20.64 -15.16 0.86
N PHE A 195 -20.54 -14.97 -0.46
CA PHE A 195 -21.07 -13.78 -1.13
C PHE A 195 -22.59 -13.72 -1.02
N TRP A 196 -23.28 -14.82 -1.36
CA TRP A 196 -24.74 -14.86 -1.34
C TRP A 196 -25.33 -14.71 0.05
N GLN A 197 -24.73 -15.37 1.05
CA GLN A 197 -25.15 -15.27 2.44
C GLN A 197 -24.98 -13.83 2.97
N LYS A 198 -23.89 -13.14 2.59
CA LYS A 198 -23.69 -11.73 2.96
C LYS A 198 -24.65 -10.80 2.24
N TRP A 199 -24.90 -11.02 0.95
CA TRP A 199 -25.92 -10.29 0.21
C TRP A 199 -27.29 -10.40 0.88
N GLN A 200 -27.73 -11.62 1.22
CA GLN A 200 -29.01 -11.86 1.90
C GLN A 200 -29.06 -11.20 3.29
N ALA A 201 -27.96 -11.18 4.03
CA ALA A 201 -27.85 -10.53 5.33
C ALA A 201 -27.72 -9.00 5.26
N GLY A 202 -27.75 -8.39 4.07
CA GLY A 202 -27.55 -6.95 3.89
C GLY A 202 -26.11 -6.48 4.08
N GLY A 203 -25.13 -7.40 4.08
CA GLY A 203 -23.70 -7.12 4.19
C GLY A 203 -23.10 -6.59 2.89
N LEU A 204 -23.59 -5.45 2.40
CA LEU A 204 -23.23 -4.91 1.08
C LEU A 204 -21.73 -4.60 0.97
N VAL A 205 -21.11 -4.04 2.00
CA VAL A 205 -19.64 -3.80 2.01
C VAL A 205 -18.85 -5.09 1.78
N ASP A 206 -19.32 -6.23 2.29
CA ASP A 206 -18.66 -7.51 2.05
C ASP A 206 -18.76 -7.91 0.57
N THR A 207 -19.92 -7.75 -0.07
CA THR A 207 -20.14 -8.11 -1.47
C THR A 207 -19.43 -7.16 -2.43
N ASP A 208 -19.45 -5.86 -2.14
CA ASP A 208 -18.85 -4.82 -2.98
C ASP A 208 -17.32 -4.98 -3.01
N LEU A 209 -16.70 -5.10 -1.84
CA LEU A 209 -15.25 -5.30 -1.74
C LEU A 209 -14.81 -6.65 -2.30
N THR A 210 -15.65 -7.69 -2.24
CA THR A 210 -15.35 -8.98 -2.89
C THR A 210 -15.27 -8.83 -4.41
N LEU A 211 -16.19 -8.13 -5.06
CA LEU A 211 -16.10 -7.97 -6.52
C LEU A 211 -14.88 -7.13 -6.93
N LEU A 212 -14.55 -6.09 -6.15
CA LEU A 212 -13.32 -5.33 -6.37
C LEU A 212 -12.06 -6.19 -6.20
N HIS A 213 -12.04 -7.05 -5.17
CA HIS A 213 -10.94 -7.98 -4.92
C HIS A 213 -10.65 -8.88 -6.13
N GLU A 214 -11.69 -9.50 -6.67
CA GLU A 214 -11.57 -10.39 -7.82
C GLU A 214 -11.21 -9.63 -9.11
N ALA A 215 -11.72 -8.41 -9.29
CA ALA A 215 -11.34 -7.58 -10.43
C ALA A 215 -9.85 -7.19 -10.38
N LEU A 216 -9.29 -6.97 -9.18
CA LEU A 216 -7.86 -6.74 -9.00
C LEU A 216 -7.04 -7.99 -9.33
N HIS A 217 -7.52 -9.19 -8.99
CA HIS A 217 -6.87 -10.43 -9.42
C HIS A 217 -6.88 -10.61 -10.95
N ILE A 218 -7.98 -10.27 -11.61
CA ILE A 218 -8.05 -10.25 -13.08
C ILE A 218 -7.06 -9.24 -13.65
N TYR A 219 -6.97 -8.05 -13.07
CA TYR A 219 -6.02 -7.01 -13.47
C TYR A 219 -4.56 -7.51 -13.32
N PHE A 220 -4.17 -7.99 -12.14
CA PHE A 220 -2.81 -8.45 -11.84
C PHE A 220 -2.37 -9.67 -12.66
N GLY A 221 -3.33 -10.47 -13.14
CA GLY A 221 -3.05 -11.69 -13.88
C GLY A 221 -2.18 -12.68 -13.09
N LYS A 222 -1.31 -13.42 -13.79
CA LYS A 222 -0.41 -14.42 -13.18
C LYS A 222 0.82 -13.84 -12.48
N THR A 223 1.17 -12.57 -12.73
CA THR A 223 2.55 -12.10 -12.56
C THR A 223 2.74 -11.21 -11.33
N VAL A 224 1.73 -10.40 -11.00
CA VAL A 224 1.80 -9.44 -9.88
C VAL A 224 1.03 -9.91 -8.64
N ALA A 225 0.07 -10.84 -8.82
CA ALA A 225 -0.77 -11.30 -7.73
C ALA A 225 0.07 -11.90 -6.59
N HIS A 226 -0.17 -11.40 -5.37
CA HIS A 226 0.43 -11.87 -4.11
C HIS A 226 1.90 -11.47 -3.86
N LYS A 227 2.48 -10.56 -4.64
CA LYS A 227 3.78 -9.95 -4.32
C LYS A 227 3.60 -8.73 -3.42
N GLY A 228 4.30 -8.70 -2.28
CA GLY A 228 4.28 -7.57 -1.34
C GLY A 228 2.88 -7.08 -0.96
N ARG A 229 2.78 -5.81 -0.53
CA ARG A 229 1.48 -5.14 -0.28
C ARG A 229 0.86 -4.60 -1.58
N THR A 230 1.67 -4.29 -2.58
CA THR A 230 1.29 -3.63 -3.84
C THR A 230 0.70 -4.59 -4.88
N GLY A 231 1.00 -5.89 -4.79
CA GLY A 231 0.33 -6.97 -5.53
C GLY A 231 -0.73 -7.73 -4.72
N ASN A 232 -1.02 -7.32 -3.48
CA ASN A 232 -2.03 -7.96 -2.63
C ASN A 232 -3.39 -7.24 -2.74
N ALA A 233 -4.33 -7.83 -3.47
CA ALA A 233 -5.69 -7.30 -3.64
C ALA A 233 -6.42 -7.03 -2.30
N ASN A 234 -6.10 -7.75 -1.21
CA ASN A 234 -6.66 -7.44 0.10
C ASN A 234 -6.22 -6.06 0.60
N CYS A 235 -4.98 -5.63 0.33
CA CYS A 235 -4.50 -4.31 0.73
C CYS A 235 -5.20 -3.18 -0.03
N TYR A 236 -5.55 -3.39 -1.30
CA TYR A 236 -6.39 -2.46 -2.05
C TYR A 236 -7.79 -2.36 -1.44
N THR A 237 -8.45 -3.49 -1.18
CA THR A 237 -9.79 -3.46 -0.56
C THR A 237 -9.78 -2.90 0.87
N ASN A 238 -8.68 -3.07 1.61
CA ASN A 238 -8.44 -2.45 2.91
C ASN A 238 -8.36 -0.92 2.76
N PHE A 239 -7.52 -0.43 1.85
CA PHE A 239 -7.41 0.99 1.54
C PHE A 239 -8.74 1.59 1.06
N VAL A 240 -9.45 0.91 0.17
CA VAL A 240 -10.73 1.37 -0.37
C VAL A 240 -11.78 1.47 0.73
N ALA A 241 -11.87 0.48 1.61
CA ALA A 241 -12.76 0.57 2.77
C ALA A 241 -12.43 1.79 3.65
N ARG A 242 -11.14 1.97 3.97
CA ARG A 242 -10.64 3.09 4.78
C ARG A 242 -10.91 4.46 4.17
N ALA A 243 -10.55 4.65 2.91
CA ALA A 243 -10.72 5.91 2.19
C ALA A 243 -12.19 6.33 2.07
N ASN A 244 -13.11 5.37 2.13
CA ASN A 244 -14.56 5.60 2.12
C ASN A 244 -15.19 5.56 3.52
N GLY A 245 -14.41 5.50 4.60
CA GLY A 245 -14.91 5.48 5.98
C GLY A 245 -15.73 4.23 6.34
N LEU A 246 -15.51 3.11 5.65
CA LEU A 246 -16.24 1.87 5.84
C LEU A 246 -15.59 0.98 6.91
N THR A 247 -16.42 0.25 7.65
CA THR A 247 -15.96 -0.82 8.54
C THR A 247 -15.32 -1.93 7.72
N ILE A 248 -14.04 -2.22 8.01
CA ILE A 248 -13.26 -3.20 7.25
C ILE A 248 -13.63 -4.62 7.70
N PRO A 249 -14.05 -5.52 6.78
CA PRO A 249 -14.29 -6.91 7.12
C PRO A 249 -13.05 -7.61 7.69
N GLN A 250 -13.21 -8.43 8.74
CA GLN A 250 -12.09 -9.14 9.39
C GLN A 250 -11.28 -10.02 8.43
N ARG A 251 -11.91 -10.59 7.39
CA ARG A 251 -11.19 -11.40 6.40
C ARG A 251 -10.13 -10.59 5.66
N ILE A 252 -10.41 -9.31 5.41
CA ILE A 252 -9.50 -8.38 4.72
C ILE A 252 -8.36 -8.00 5.66
N THR A 253 -8.65 -7.63 6.91
CA THR A 253 -7.59 -7.25 7.88
C THR A 253 -6.65 -8.41 8.24
N ARG A 254 -7.11 -9.66 8.18
CA ARG A 254 -6.24 -10.84 8.37
C ARG A 254 -5.27 -11.04 7.20
N LYS A 255 -5.71 -10.77 5.97
CA LYS A 255 -4.95 -10.99 4.73
C LYS A 255 -4.14 -9.75 4.29
N CYS A 256 -4.48 -8.59 4.81
CA CYS A 256 -3.66 -7.38 4.77
C CYS A 256 -3.63 -6.76 6.18
N PRO A 257 -2.68 -7.17 7.04
CA PRO A 257 -2.54 -6.59 8.37
C PRO A 257 -2.24 -5.08 8.26
N PRO A 258 -2.62 -4.27 9.26
CA PRO A 258 -2.34 -2.84 9.25
C PRO A 258 -0.88 -2.56 8.90
N GLY A 259 -0.68 -1.70 7.90
CA GLY A 259 0.60 -1.08 7.64
C GLY A 259 0.95 -0.12 8.77
N SER A 260 2.24 0.10 9.00
CA SER A 260 2.69 1.06 9.99
C SER A 260 3.53 2.12 9.31
N CYS A 261 2.93 3.30 9.17
CA CYS A 261 3.61 4.53 8.78
C CYS A 261 3.04 5.70 9.58
N ALA A 262 2.56 5.41 10.79
CA ALA A 262 2.86 6.33 11.88
C ALA A 262 4.39 6.49 11.87
N PRO A 263 4.92 7.71 11.70
CA PRO A 263 6.15 7.98 12.42
C PRO A 263 5.86 7.57 13.86
N LEU A 264 6.72 6.77 14.48
CA LEU A 264 6.93 7.05 15.91
C LEU A 264 7.08 8.58 16.01
N PRO A 265 6.33 9.26 16.92
CA PRO A 265 6.25 10.72 16.93
C PRO A 265 7.65 11.26 16.69
N ALA A 266 7.82 12.04 15.60
CA ALA A 266 9.15 12.30 15.08
C ALA A 266 10.00 12.84 16.22
N THR A 267 11.07 12.14 16.56
CA THR A 267 11.98 12.64 17.59
C THR A 267 12.62 13.88 16.99
N ILE A 268 12.35 15.04 17.58
CA ILE A 268 12.89 16.32 17.12
C ILE A 268 14.24 16.52 17.79
N LEU A 269 15.28 16.67 16.98
CA LEU A 269 16.57 17.21 17.40
C LEU A 269 16.56 18.69 17.01
N ASP A 270 16.32 19.63 17.92
CA ASP A 270 16.25 21.07 17.65
C ASP A 270 17.27 21.88 18.44
N ASP A 271 17.28 23.19 18.21
CA ASP A 271 18.26 24.11 18.80
C ASP A 271 19.71 23.81 18.36
N PHE A 272 19.88 23.35 17.12
CA PHE A 272 21.19 23.37 16.49
C PHE A 272 21.76 24.79 16.53
N ARG A 273 23.09 24.93 16.59
CA ARG A 273 23.73 26.25 16.53
C ARG A 273 23.51 26.89 15.15
N ILE A 274 23.46 28.22 15.12
CA ILE A 274 23.39 29.00 13.87
C ILE A 274 24.62 28.64 13.02
N ASP A 275 24.42 28.44 11.72
CA ASP A 275 25.48 28.08 10.75
C ASP A 275 26.28 26.80 11.06
N HIS A 276 25.76 25.95 11.93
CA HIS A 276 26.39 24.71 12.39
C HIS A 276 25.47 23.50 12.15
N VAL A 277 26.11 22.33 12.00
CA VAL A 277 25.45 21.06 11.69
C VAL A 277 25.63 19.99 12.78
N GLU A 278 26.53 20.26 13.73
CA GLU A 278 26.96 19.29 14.72
C GLU A 278 25.84 18.97 15.73
N LEU A 279 25.75 17.68 16.10
CA LEU A 279 24.92 17.29 17.24
C LEU A 279 25.46 17.91 18.53
N LEU A 280 24.56 18.42 19.36
CA LEU A 280 24.87 19.03 20.65
C LEU A 280 24.66 18.02 21.78
N PRO A 281 25.24 18.25 22.98
CA PRO A 281 25.13 17.32 24.10
C PRO A 281 23.68 16.98 24.51
N HIS A 282 22.74 17.91 24.34
CA HIS A 282 21.32 17.66 24.64
C HIS A 282 20.63 16.75 23.61
N HIS A 283 21.21 16.57 22.42
CA HIS A 283 20.73 15.60 21.43
C HIS A 283 21.10 14.15 21.79
N THR A 284 22.17 13.94 22.56
CA THR A 284 22.66 12.59 22.92
C THR A 284 21.57 11.68 23.52
N PRO A 285 20.81 12.09 24.56
CA PRO A 285 19.76 11.22 25.11
C PRO A 285 18.64 10.91 24.11
N LEU A 286 18.35 11.82 23.17
CA LEU A 286 17.35 11.60 22.12
C LEU A 286 17.85 10.59 21.08
N VAL A 287 19.10 10.73 20.65
CA VAL A 287 19.79 9.80 19.74
C VAL A 287 19.87 8.39 20.36
N ASP A 288 20.23 8.29 21.63
CA ASP A 288 20.30 7.01 22.34
C ASP A 288 18.93 6.35 22.51
N ASN A 289 17.88 7.15 22.76
CA ASN A 289 16.51 6.64 22.84
C ASN A 289 16.01 6.13 21.48
N ILE A 290 16.30 6.85 20.39
CA ILE A 290 16.03 6.40 19.02
C ILE A 290 16.73 5.06 18.76
N ALA A 291 18.04 4.98 19.03
CA ALA A 291 18.82 3.77 18.81
C ALA A 291 18.30 2.58 19.62
N THR A 292 17.94 2.81 20.89
CA THR A 292 17.32 1.79 21.77
C THR A 292 15.99 1.31 21.19
N THR A 293 15.14 2.23 20.73
CA THR A 293 13.84 1.90 20.11
C THR A 293 14.02 1.08 18.85
N VAL A 294 14.97 1.46 18.00
CA VAL A 294 15.33 0.70 16.80
C VAL A 294 15.76 -0.70 17.22
N VAL A 295 16.82 -0.87 18.02
CA VAL A 295 17.32 -2.20 18.42
C VAL A 295 16.25 -3.05 19.11
N ALA A 296 15.39 -2.46 19.95
CA ALA A 296 14.31 -3.20 20.60
C ALA A 296 13.25 -3.72 19.60
N SER A 297 12.92 -2.93 18.56
CA SER A 297 11.96 -3.34 17.54
C SER A 297 12.39 -4.60 16.78
N TRP A 298 13.70 -4.85 16.67
CA TRP A 298 14.26 -6.03 16.01
C TRP A 298 14.03 -7.35 16.76
N LYS A 299 13.54 -7.28 18.01
CA LYS A 299 13.08 -8.44 18.78
C LYS A 299 11.59 -8.74 18.59
N THR A 300 10.91 -7.97 17.74
CA THR A 300 9.46 -8.05 17.51
C THR A 300 9.15 -8.50 16.09
N ARG A 301 7.86 -8.69 15.76
CA ARG A 301 7.41 -9.02 14.40
C ARG A 301 7.39 -7.81 13.45
N SER A 302 7.78 -6.63 13.90
CA SER A 302 7.77 -5.38 13.12
C SER A 302 9.05 -4.58 13.35
N PRO A 303 10.21 -5.06 12.86
CA PRO A 303 11.48 -4.38 13.01
C PRO A 303 11.49 -3.03 12.28
N ILE A 304 12.00 -1.99 12.92
CA ILE A 304 12.27 -0.70 12.31
C ILE A 304 13.49 -0.84 11.42
N ARG A 305 13.29 -0.72 10.11
CA ARG A 305 14.35 -0.90 9.11
C ARG A 305 14.74 0.37 8.40
N ILE A 306 13.91 1.42 8.46
CA ILE A 306 14.21 2.71 7.83
C ILE A 306 14.15 3.80 8.90
N VAL A 307 15.20 4.62 8.94
CA VAL A 307 15.27 5.86 9.72
C VAL A 307 15.34 7.02 8.72
N ALA A 308 14.22 7.72 8.55
CA ALA A 308 14.16 8.92 7.70
C ALA A 308 14.49 10.16 8.55
N LEU A 309 15.34 11.04 8.04
CA LEU A 309 15.80 12.23 8.75
C LEU A 309 15.57 13.44 7.85
N LEU A 310 14.65 14.32 8.25
CA LEU A 310 14.36 15.54 7.51
C LEU A 310 14.97 16.73 8.23
N GLY A 311 16.01 17.31 7.62
CA GLY A 311 16.72 18.47 8.15
C GLY A 311 16.12 19.80 7.71
N PHE A 312 16.17 20.76 8.63
CA PHE A 312 15.65 22.11 8.47
C PHE A 312 16.66 23.16 8.94
N ALA A 313 16.57 24.34 8.34
CA ALA A 313 17.25 25.56 8.75
C ALA A 313 16.24 26.63 9.17
N ASP A 314 16.75 27.69 9.80
CA ASP A 314 15.96 28.91 9.93
C ASP A 314 16.05 29.73 8.64
N SER A 315 15.35 30.86 8.56
CA SER A 315 15.31 31.69 7.36
C SER A 315 16.45 32.72 7.27
N THR A 316 17.50 32.59 8.08
CA THR A 316 18.64 33.52 8.03
C THR A 316 19.57 33.14 6.89
N GLY A 317 20.09 34.11 6.14
CA GLY A 317 21.03 33.86 5.05
C GLY A 317 20.38 33.38 3.74
N ALA A 318 21.23 32.94 2.80
CA ALA A 318 20.80 32.59 1.46
C ALA A 318 20.08 31.22 1.41
N PRO A 319 19.06 31.04 0.55
CA PRO A 319 18.32 29.77 0.44
C PRO A 319 19.20 28.53 0.23
N LYS A 320 20.24 28.65 -0.62
CA LYS A 320 21.19 27.56 -0.86
C LYS A 320 21.92 27.15 0.43
N ASN A 321 22.41 28.13 1.20
CA ASN A 321 23.13 27.86 2.45
C ASN A 321 22.20 27.17 3.45
N ASN A 322 20.93 27.58 3.51
CA ASN A 322 19.93 26.93 4.37
C ASN A 322 19.64 25.49 3.96
N PHE A 323 19.60 25.22 2.65
CA PHE A 323 19.46 23.87 2.12
C PHE A 323 20.65 22.98 2.55
N ASP A 324 21.88 23.45 2.33
CA ASP A 324 23.12 22.77 2.70
C ASP A 324 23.21 22.53 4.22
N LEU A 325 22.81 23.52 5.04
CA LEU A 325 22.76 23.39 6.51
C LEU A 325 21.73 22.37 6.97
N GLY A 326 20.53 22.37 6.38
CA GLY A 326 19.49 21.38 6.67
C GLY A 326 19.97 19.97 6.35
N GLU A 327 20.57 19.76 5.18
CA GLU A 327 21.11 18.47 4.75
C GLU A 327 22.24 18.00 5.67
N GLY A 328 23.19 18.88 5.98
CA GLY A 328 24.30 18.57 6.87
C GLY A 328 23.85 18.15 8.27
N ARG A 329 22.80 18.77 8.81
CA ARG A 329 22.21 18.36 10.11
C ARG A 329 21.56 16.97 10.04
N ALA A 330 20.83 16.68 8.96
CA ALA A 330 20.24 15.35 8.77
C ALA A 330 21.33 14.26 8.67
N ILE A 331 22.44 14.57 8.00
CA ILE A 331 23.62 13.69 7.91
C ILE A 331 24.29 13.51 9.28
N ALA A 332 24.48 14.57 10.05
CA ALA A 332 25.06 14.48 11.39
C ALA A 332 24.18 13.65 12.34
N ALA A 333 22.86 13.83 12.27
CA ALA A 333 21.89 13.02 13.01
C ALA A 333 21.93 11.54 12.60
N ARG A 334 22.02 11.26 11.29
CA ARG A 334 22.19 9.90 10.76
C ARG A 334 23.41 9.24 11.38
N ASP A 335 24.56 9.90 11.32
CA ASP A 335 25.83 9.33 11.78
C ASP A 335 25.81 9.09 13.29
N GLY A 336 25.22 10.01 14.06
CA GLY A 336 25.00 9.84 15.49
C GLY A 336 24.12 8.64 15.83
N ILE A 337 22.98 8.49 15.16
CA ILE A 337 22.05 7.37 15.39
C ILE A 337 22.67 6.04 14.94
N ALA A 338 23.32 6.01 13.78
CA ALA A 338 24.00 4.81 13.28
C ALA A 338 25.11 4.34 14.24
N ALA A 339 25.90 5.27 14.78
CA ALA A 339 26.92 4.96 15.78
C ALA A 339 26.30 4.44 17.10
N ALA A 340 25.19 5.04 17.54
CA ALA A 340 24.48 4.59 18.75
C ALA A 340 23.87 3.20 18.58
N ILE A 341 23.23 2.90 17.43
CA ILE A 341 22.72 1.56 17.12
C ILE A 341 23.87 0.56 17.09
N ARG A 342 24.98 0.87 16.41
CA ARG A 342 26.15 -0.02 16.35
C ARG A 342 26.73 -0.32 17.72
N ARG A 343 26.70 0.64 18.65
CA ARG A 343 27.13 0.44 20.03
C ARG A 343 26.21 -0.50 20.81
N LEU A 344 24.90 -0.43 20.57
CA LEU A 344 23.90 -1.26 21.24
C LEU A 344 23.83 -2.67 20.65
N ASP A 345 23.79 -2.78 19.33
CA ASP A 345 23.72 -4.02 18.59
C ASP A 345 24.34 -3.82 17.18
N PRO A 346 25.60 -4.24 16.98
CA PRO A 346 26.26 -4.16 15.67
C PRO A 346 25.50 -4.90 14.56
N ALA A 347 24.77 -5.97 14.88
CA ALA A 347 24.03 -6.75 13.91
C ALA A 347 22.79 -6.00 13.39
N VAL A 348 22.18 -5.15 14.22
CA VAL A 348 21.08 -4.28 13.81
C VAL A 348 21.59 -3.11 12.96
N ALA A 349 22.76 -2.55 13.28
CA ALA A 349 23.29 -1.36 12.60
C ALA A 349 23.47 -1.54 11.09
N GLY A 350 23.85 -2.74 10.64
CA GLY A 350 23.99 -3.07 9.22
C GLY A 350 22.65 -3.28 8.49
N LYS A 351 21.54 -3.40 9.22
CA LYS A 351 20.22 -3.75 8.68
C LYS A 351 19.22 -2.59 8.69
N VAL A 352 19.66 -1.41 9.13
CA VAL A 352 18.84 -0.20 9.21
C VAL A 352 19.30 0.77 8.12
N ALA A 353 18.42 1.04 7.16
CA ALA A 353 18.62 2.05 6.13
C ALA A 353 18.36 3.45 6.69
N PHE A 354 19.19 4.41 6.28
CA PHE A 354 19.04 5.81 6.67
C PHE A 354 18.80 6.69 5.45
N ILE A 355 17.78 7.54 5.52
CA ILE A 355 17.39 8.44 4.42
C ILE A 355 17.48 9.88 4.92
N PRO A 356 18.65 10.54 4.80
CA PRO A 356 18.77 11.97 5.08
C PRO A 356 18.18 12.79 3.93
N LEU A 357 17.33 13.75 4.25
CA LEU A 357 16.69 14.70 3.33
C LEU A 357 16.72 16.09 3.95
N THR A 358 16.43 17.12 3.16
CA THR A 358 16.36 18.52 3.64
C THR A 358 15.21 19.27 2.99
N ARG A 359 14.67 20.25 3.71
CA ARG A 359 13.79 21.31 3.16
C ARG A 359 14.41 22.69 3.22
N GLY A 360 15.67 22.80 3.63
CA GLY A 360 16.28 24.08 3.94
C GLY A 360 15.44 24.87 4.94
N ALA A 361 15.12 26.12 4.62
CA ALA A 361 14.30 26.99 5.49
C ALA A 361 12.78 26.74 5.35
N ASP A 362 12.34 25.92 4.40
CA ASP A 362 10.91 25.68 4.15
C ASP A 362 10.33 24.74 5.22
N GLY A 363 9.19 25.12 5.79
CA GLY A 363 8.54 24.35 6.87
C GLY A 363 8.92 24.81 8.27
N ALA A 364 9.02 26.13 8.46
CA ALA A 364 9.15 26.74 9.78
C ALA A 364 7.96 26.37 10.69
N ILE A 365 8.26 25.97 11.93
CA ILE A 365 7.30 25.61 12.97
C ILE A 365 7.18 26.68 14.06
N ALA A 366 8.06 27.69 14.01
CA ALA A 366 8.02 28.86 14.87
C ALA A 366 8.42 30.12 14.10
N PRO A 367 8.07 31.33 14.59
CA PRO A 367 8.41 32.57 13.90
C PRO A 367 9.93 32.79 13.78
N ASN A 368 10.45 32.94 12.56
CA ASN A 368 11.88 33.27 12.34
C ASN A 368 12.28 34.68 12.80
N ALA A 369 11.31 35.53 13.16
CA ALA A 369 11.57 36.87 13.68
C ALA A 369 12.27 36.83 15.05
N THR A 370 12.05 35.79 15.86
CA THR A 370 12.64 35.69 17.21
C THR A 370 13.80 34.70 17.24
N ALA A 371 14.80 34.94 18.09
CA ALA A 371 15.93 34.02 18.25
C ALA A 371 15.46 32.63 18.71
N ALA A 372 14.50 32.57 19.64
CA ALA A 372 13.90 31.32 20.11
C ALA A 372 13.11 30.59 19.02
N GLY A 373 12.41 31.31 18.15
CA GLY A 373 11.70 30.68 17.03
C GLY A 373 12.66 30.14 15.96
N ARG A 374 13.74 30.86 15.66
CA ARG A 374 14.81 30.36 14.78
C ARG A 374 15.47 29.10 15.34
N ALA A 375 15.73 29.05 16.64
CA ALA A 375 16.26 27.86 17.32
C ALA A 375 15.39 26.60 17.10
N LYS A 376 14.06 26.74 17.24
CA LYS A 376 13.13 25.65 16.96
C LYS A 376 13.11 25.24 15.48
N ASN A 377 13.33 26.16 14.55
CA ASN A 377 13.34 25.85 13.12
C ASN A 377 14.60 25.13 12.67
N ARG A 378 15.75 25.41 13.30
CA ARG A 378 17.01 24.67 13.07
C ARG A 378 16.93 23.29 13.74
N ARG A 379 16.36 22.33 13.03
CA ARG A 379 16.02 21.01 13.57
C ARG A 379 16.21 19.87 12.58
N VAL A 380 16.21 18.65 13.09
CA VAL A 380 16.02 17.41 12.34
C VAL A 380 14.82 16.68 12.90
N GLU A 381 13.89 16.30 12.03
CA GLU A 381 12.77 15.43 12.36
C GLU A 381 13.15 14.00 12.01
N VAL A 382 13.21 13.12 13.02
CA VAL A 382 13.60 11.71 12.84
C VAL A 382 12.36 10.82 12.87
N THR A 383 12.11 10.12 11.77
CA THR A 383 10.98 9.20 11.59
C THR A 383 11.47 7.77 11.48
N LEU A 384 10.85 6.88 12.25
CA LEU A 384 11.17 5.46 12.30
C LEU A 384 10.09 4.66 11.61
N LEU A 385 10.46 3.87 10.61
CA LEU A 385 9.53 3.11 9.78
C LEU A 385 9.87 1.61 9.85
N PRO A 386 8.89 0.75 10.20
CA PRO A 386 9.02 -0.68 9.96
C PRO A 386 8.91 -0.96 8.45
N SER A 387 9.61 -1.99 7.99
CA SER A 387 9.46 -2.53 6.63
C SER A 387 8.51 -3.72 6.62
#